data_AF-A0A928PM61-F1
#
_entry.id   AF-A0A928PM61-F1
#
_cell.length_a   1.000
_cell.length_b   1.000
_cell.length_c   1.000
_cell.angle_alpha   90.00
_cell.angle_beta   90.00
_cell.angle_gamma   90.00
#
_symmetry.space_group_name_H-M   'P 1'
#
loop_
_entity.id
_entity.type
_entity.pdbx_description
1 polymer ?
#
loop_
_entity_poly.entity_id
_entity_poly.type
_entity_poly.pdbx_seq_one_letter_code
_entity_poly.pdbx_strand_id
1 'polypeptide(L)'
;METKILSTSKQDIALAGEILKSGGLVAFPTETVYGLGANALDDEAVKSIYRAKGRPSDNPLIVHIAKKEDIPPLVEEISEKAQKLIDAFFPAPLTIILKKSSLIGSTVSGGLDTVAFRMPKNETARAVITAAGVPIAAPSANTSGLPSPTKAEHVISDMMGKIDAIVDGGDCEFGVESTVITLAGETPVILRPGAITKEMIESVIGETKLAKAVLSEMGANETAASPGMKYKHYSPKAKIIIVDADKKTYESFVNSKQNAFALCFEEDNITIPKVVFGKENDDLSQAKLLFDKLRELDELGAEKVYARIPNKNGVGTAVYNRLIRAAAFNVIDLNKPFTIGLTGPTGAGKSHICSELERRGFKIINSDLVARRLTEKGSPLLKELQKAFGEDILENGGLNRKLLAKRAFESREKTDLLNRIMHPAIIEECKRESAVPCVLEAPQLFEAKAENDCYKIICVMASFENRLSRIIKRDNISEEQAIQRINAQFDEKYYINRSDYVIHNDGEDIIKQINSILEVIL
;
A
#
# COMPACT_ATOMS: atom_id res chain seq x y z
N MET A 1 -25.29 -17.33 24.65
CA MET A 1 -24.55 -18.56 24.35
C MET A 1 -23.28 -18.52 25.19
N GLU A 2 -22.92 -19.60 25.86
CA GLU A 2 -21.67 -19.69 26.63
C GLU A 2 -20.62 -20.37 25.74
N THR A 3 -19.53 -19.66 25.43
CA THR A 3 -18.44 -20.18 24.59
C THR A 3 -17.50 -21.03 25.44
N LYS A 4 -17.26 -22.27 25.03
CA LYS A 4 -16.33 -23.19 25.71
C LYS A 4 -14.90 -22.94 25.28
N ILE A 5 -13.96 -22.92 26.23
CA ILE A 5 -12.52 -22.97 25.92
C ILE A 5 -12.06 -24.43 26.04
N LEU A 6 -11.56 -24.97 24.96
CA LEU A 6 -11.18 -26.36 24.78
C LEU A 6 -9.66 -26.47 24.62
N SER A 7 -9.06 -27.52 25.18
CA SER A 7 -7.64 -27.82 24.98
C SER A 7 -7.41 -28.70 23.74
N THR A 8 -6.17 -29.10 23.49
CA THR A 8 -5.81 -30.07 22.43
C THR A 8 -5.96 -31.53 22.87
N SER A 9 -6.58 -31.79 24.03
CA SER A 9 -6.83 -33.16 24.51
C SER A 9 -7.77 -33.93 23.58
N LYS A 10 -7.64 -35.26 23.53
CA LYS A 10 -8.50 -36.11 22.69
C LYS A 10 -9.99 -35.94 22.99
N GLN A 11 -10.35 -35.72 24.26
CA GLN A 11 -11.74 -35.51 24.68
C GLN A 11 -12.29 -34.18 24.16
N ASP A 12 -11.51 -33.11 24.30
CA ASP A 12 -11.89 -31.78 23.84
C ASP A 12 -11.96 -31.69 22.31
N ILE A 13 -11.04 -32.34 21.60
CA ILE A 13 -11.07 -32.43 20.14
C ILE A 13 -12.30 -33.21 19.66
N ALA A 14 -12.67 -34.31 20.34
CA ALA A 14 -13.90 -35.03 20.04
C ALA A 14 -15.13 -34.15 20.26
N LEU A 15 -15.17 -33.39 21.36
CA LEU A 15 -16.25 -32.44 21.64
C LEU A 15 -16.34 -31.34 20.57
N ALA A 16 -15.21 -30.76 20.16
CA ALA A 16 -15.15 -29.79 19.07
C ALA A 16 -15.70 -30.39 17.75
N GLY A 17 -15.33 -31.62 17.43
CA GLY A 17 -15.84 -32.35 16.27
C GLY A 17 -17.36 -32.53 16.30
N GLU A 18 -17.91 -32.97 17.44
CA GLU A 18 -19.36 -33.16 17.59
C GLU A 18 -20.15 -31.85 17.51
N ILE A 19 -19.61 -30.75 18.05
CA ILE A 19 -20.21 -29.41 17.90
C ILE A 19 -20.30 -29.04 16.42
N LEU A 20 -19.20 -29.16 15.66
CA LEU A 20 -19.16 -28.84 14.23
C LEU A 20 -20.12 -29.71 13.43
N LYS A 21 -20.12 -31.02 13.69
CA LYS A 21 -20.99 -32.00 13.02
C LYS A 21 -22.47 -31.72 13.28
N SER A 22 -22.80 -31.20 14.46
CA SER A 22 -24.16 -30.82 14.86
C SER A 22 -24.58 -29.41 14.39
N GLY A 23 -23.78 -28.75 13.55
CA GLY A 23 -24.08 -27.43 12.97
C GLY A 23 -23.63 -26.23 13.81
N GLY A 24 -22.89 -26.47 14.90
CA GLY A 24 -22.30 -25.42 15.75
C GLY A 24 -21.02 -24.82 15.17
N LEU A 25 -20.51 -23.80 15.85
CA LEU A 25 -19.33 -23.02 15.47
C LEU A 25 -18.15 -23.29 16.41
N VAL A 26 -17.01 -23.65 15.83
CA VAL A 26 -15.77 -23.86 16.60
C VAL A 26 -14.63 -23.07 15.98
N ALA A 27 -13.96 -22.25 16.77
CA ALA A 27 -12.68 -21.68 16.39
C ALA A 27 -11.53 -22.63 16.71
N PHE A 28 -10.58 -22.80 15.80
CA PHE A 28 -9.43 -23.71 15.99
C PHE A 28 -8.15 -23.15 15.32
N PRO A 29 -6.96 -23.48 15.85
CA PRO A 29 -5.70 -23.02 15.28
C PRO A 29 -5.42 -23.68 13.92
N THR A 30 -4.70 -22.97 13.06
CA THR A 30 -3.98 -23.58 11.93
C THR A 30 -2.51 -23.14 11.98
N GLU A 31 -1.69 -23.58 11.04
CA GLU A 31 -0.31 -23.07 10.89
C GLU A 31 -0.30 -21.60 10.42
N THR A 32 -1.41 -21.12 9.83
CA THR A 32 -1.54 -19.77 9.28
C THR A 32 -2.15 -18.78 10.27
N VAL A 33 -3.46 -18.89 10.49
CA VAL A 33 -4.26 -18.08 11.43
C VAL A 33 -5.35 -18.98 12.02
N TYR A 34 -5.96 -18.60 13.14
CA TYR A 34 -7.13 -19.30 13.68
C TYR A 34 -8.31 -19.21 12.72
N GLY A 35 -8.98 -20.33 12.47
CA GLY A 35 -10.17 -20.43 11.63
C GLY A 35 -11.44 -20.54 12.46
N LEU A 36 -12.54 -19.93 12.01
CA LEU A 36 -13.88 -20.12 12.58
C LEU A 36 -14.66 -21.13 11.74
N GLY A 37 -14.72 -22.37 12.18
CA GLY A 37 -15.30 -23.48 11.44
C GLY A 37 -16.80 -23.66 11.64
N ALA A 38 -17.44 -24.16 10.58
CA ALA A 38 -18.74 -24.82 10.58
C ALA A 38 -18.72 -25.97 9.55
N ASN A 39 -19.68 -26.89 9.63
CA ASN A 39 -19.85 -27.93 8.62
C ASN A 39 -20.07 -27.30 7.22
N ALA A 40 -19.18 -27.57 6.27
CA ALA A 40 -19.24 -27.01 4.91
C ALA A 40 -20.40 -27.55 4.06
N LEU A 41 -21.02 -28.65 4.48
CA LEU A 41 -22.15 -29.28 3.80
C LEU A 41 -23.51 -28.81 4.35
N ASP A 42 -23.49 -27.93 5.36
CA ASP A 42 -24.69 -27.37 6.00
C ASP A 42 -24.72 -25.85 5.81
N ASP A 43 -25.58 -25.38 4.91
CA ASP A 43 -25.73 -23.96 4.59
C ASP A 43 -26.16 -23.12 5.81
N GLU A 44 -26.95 -23.67 6.75
CA GLU A 44 -27.39 -22.93 7.94
C GLU A 44 -26.26 -22.80 8.96
N ALA A 45 -25.43 -23.84 9.11
CA ALA A 45 -24.21 -23.77 9.90
C ALA A 45 -23.25 -22.72 9.33
N VAL A 46 -23.09 -22.70 8.01
CA VAL A 46 -22.24 -21.71 7.31
C VAL A 46 -22.79 -20.29 7.44
N LYS A 47 -24.11 -20.07 7.34
CA LYS A 47 -24.73 -18.75 7.62
C LYS A 47 -24.41 -18.25 9.02
N SER A 48 -24.26 -19.15 10.00
CA SER A 48 -23.88 -18.78 11.36
C SER A 48 -22.47 -18.18 11.45
N ILE A 49 -21.52 -18.60 10.59
CA ILE A 49 -20.20 -17.96 10.48
C ILE A 49 -20.34 -16.48 10.10
N TYR A 50 -21.14 -16.19 9.06
CA TYR A 50 -21.34 -14.82 8.58
C TYR A 50 -21.99 -13.94 9.66
N ARG A 51 -22.98 -14.48 10.38
CA ARG A 51 -23.65 -13.81 11.51
C ARG A 51 -22.66 -13.51 12.65
N ALA A 52 -21.91 -14.50 13.10
CA ALA A 52 -20.95 -14.34 14.21
C ALA A 52 -19.87 -13.29 13.89
N LYS A 53 -19.41 -13.24 12.64
CA LYS A 53 -18.36 -12.31 12.20
C LYS A 53 -18.87 -10.92 11.82
N GLY A 54 -20.16 -10.76 11.52
CA GLY A 54 -20.67 -9.58 10.82
C GLY A 54 -20.07 -9.45 9.41
N ARG A 55 -19.91 -10.58 8.71
CA ARG A 55 -19.25 -10.65 7.39
C ARG A 55 -20.29 -10.60 6.26
N PRO A 56 -20.04 -9.89 5.14
CA PRO A 56 -20.88 -9.95 3.94
C PRO A 56 -20.95 -11.37 3.36
N SER A 57 -22.15 -11.81 2.96
CA SER A 57 -22.40 -13.16 2.44
C SER A 57 -21.87 -13.41 1.02
N ASP A 58 -21.46 -12.35 0.30
CA ASP A 58 -20.87 -12.44 -1.04
C ASP A 58 -19.37 -12.80 -1.02
N ASN A 59 -18.78 -12.98 0.17
CA ASN A 59 -17.35 -13.25 0.34
C ASN A 59 -17.09 -14.74 0.64
N PRO A 60 -16.64 -15.55 -0.34
CA PRO A 60 -16.57 -17.01 -0.24
C PRO A 60 -15.73 -17.50 0.95
N LEU A 61 -15.95 -18.74 1.37
CA LEU A 61 -15.20 -19.39 2.45
C LEU A 61 -14.27 -20.49 1.90
N ILE A 62 -13.21 -20.79 2.66
CA ILE A 62 -12.29 -21.88 2.35
C ILE A 62 -12.74 -23.14 3.08
N VAL A 63 -12.92 -24.22 2.33
CA VAL A 63 -13.23 -25.55 2.86
C VAL A 63 -11.94 -26.24 3.30
N HIS A 64 -11.90 -26.68 4.54
CA HIS A 64 -10.79 -27.37 5.15
C HIS A 64 -11.08 -28.87 5.22
N ILE A 65 -10.10 -29.66 4.81
CA ILE A 65 -10.18 -31.13 4.75
C ILE A 65 -9.04 -31.76 5.55
N ALA A 66 -9.23 -32.98 6.03
CA ALA A 66 -8.22 -33.70 6.78
C ALA A 66 -7.44 -34.70 5.91
N LYS A 67 -8.01 -35.14 4.78
CA LYS A 67 -7.42 -36.13 3.90
C LYS A 67 -7.63 -35.75 2.42
N LYS A 68 -6.73 -36.19 1.53
CA LYS A 68 -6.81 -35.87 0.09
C LYS A 68 -8.05 -36.49 -0.56
N GLU A 69 -8.49 -37.64 -0.05
CA GLU A 69 -9.66 -38.39 -0.50
C GLU A 69 -10.98 -37.64 -0.25
N ASP A 70 -10.96 -36.59 0.59
CA ASP A 70 -12.11 -35.73 0.83
C ASP A 70 -12.33 -34.69 -0.29
N ILE A 71 -11.36 -34.50 -1.20
CA ILE A 71 -11.42 -33.50 -2.28
C ILE A 71 -12.39 -33.90 -3.41
N PRO A 72 -12.30 -35.10 -4.01
CA PRO A 72 -13.07 -35.44 -5.21
C PRO A 72 -14.58 -35.20 -5.09
N PRO A 73 -15.26 -35.47 -3.96
CA PRO A 73 -16.69 -35.17 -3.82
C PRO A 73 -17.05 -33.68 -3.90
N LEU A 74 -16.11 -32.78 -3.58
CA LEU A 74 -16.37 -31.33 -3.42
C LEU A 74 -16.23 -30.54 -4.72
N VAL A 75 -15.67 -31.15 -5.77
CA VAL A 75 -15.33 -30.50 -7.04
C VAL A 75 -15.86 -31.30 -8.23
N GLU A 76 -16.06 -30.64 -9.37
CA GLU A 76 -16.49 -31.33 -10.60
C GLU A 76 -15.37 -32.18 -11.21
N GLU A 77 -14.15 -31.62 -11.21
CA GLU A 77 -12.97 -32.22 -11.82
C GLU A 77 -11.70 -31.74 -11.12
N ILE A 78 -10.71 -32.63 -10.99
CA ILE A 78 -9.35 -32.30 -10.54
C ILE A 78 -8.44 -32.32 -11.76
N SER A 79 -8.03 -31.14 -12.24
CA SER A 79 -7.12 -31.03 -13.38
C SER A 79 -5.71 -31.55 -13.05
N GLU A 80 -4.91 -31.87 -14.08
CA GLU A 80 -3.53 -32.35 -13.89
C GLU A 80 -2.68 -31.36 -13.06
N LYS A 81 -2.81 -30.05 -13.32
CA LYS A 81 -2.12 -29.01 -12.55
C LYS A 81 -2.59 -28.99 -11.09
N ALA A 82 -3.88 -29.18 -10.83
CA ALA A 82 -4.41 -29.25 -9.47
C ALA A 82 -3.84 -30.46 -8.73
N GLN A 83 -3.83 -31.63 -9.37
CA GLN A 83 -3.28 -32.86 -8.81
C GLN A 83 -1.79 -32.69 -8.45
N LYS A 84 -0.98 -32.10 -9.35
CA LYS A 84 0.44 -31.80 -9.08
C LYS A 84 0.65 -30.91 -7.85
N LEU A 85 -0.17 -29.86 -7.68
CA LEU A 85 -0.09 -29.01 -6.49
C LEU A 85 -0.53 -29.72 -5.22
N ILE A 86 -1.60 -30.51 -5.28
CA ILE A 86 -2.09 -31.33 -4.15
C ILE A 86 -0.99 -32.31 -3.71
N ASP A 87 -0.32 -32.94 -4.66
CA ASP A 87 0.73 -33.92 -4.35
C ASP A 87 2.02 -33.29 -3.84
N ALA A 88 2.41 -32.14 -4.40
CA ALA A 88 3.62 -31.45 -3.99
C ALA A 88 3.48 -30.78 -2.60
N PHE A 89 2.31 -30.21 -2.30
CA PHE A 89 2.18 -29.32 -1.14
C PHE A 89 1.30 -29.86 -0.01
N PHE A 90 0.20 -30.58 -0.27
CA PHE A 90 -0.71 -30.90 0.84
C PHE A 90 -0.15 -31.97 1.78
N PRO A 91 -0.19 -31.76 3.12
CA PRO A 91 -0.81 -30.61 3.82
C PRO A 91 0.10 -29.37 3.92
N ALA A 92 -0.45 -28.18 3.61
CA ALA A 92 0.32 -26.93 3.53
C ALA A 92 -0.53 -25.65 3.67
N PRO A 93 0.11 -24.48 3.83
CA PRO A 93 -0.53 -23.16 3.70
C PRO A 93 -0.84 -22.77 2.24
N LEU A 94 -1.41 -23.71 1.46
CA LEU A 94 -1.88 -23.51 0.09
C LEU A 94 -3.38 -23.78 0.01
N THR A 95 -4.10 -22.90 -0.70
CA THR A 95 -5.50 -23.03 -1.02
C THR A 95 -5.66 -23.07 -2.53
N ILE A 96 -6.38 -24.07 -3.03
CA ILE A 96 -6.64 -24.28 -4.46
C ILE A 96 -8.12 -24.01 -4.72
N ILE A 97 -8.42 -23.26 -5.78
CA ILE A 97 -9.79 -23.00 -6.25
C ILE A 97 -10.04 -23.80 -7.53
N LEU A 98 -11.11 -24.60 -7.51
CA LEU A 98 -11.62 -25.39 -8.63
C LEU A 98 -13.12 -25.16 -8.81
N LYS A 99 -13.70 -25.67 -9.90
CA LYS A 99 -15.15 -25.72 -10.08
C LYS A 99 -15.78 -26.61 -9.00
N LYS A 100 -16.81 -26.11 -8.34
CA LYS A 100 -17.45 -26.79 -7.21
C LYS A 100 -18.45 -27.83 -7.69
N SER A 101 -18.59 -28.93 -6.95
CA SER A 101 -19.70 -29.87 -7.17
C SER A 101 -21.02 -29.32 -6.60
N SER A 102 -22.10 -30.06 -6.80
CA SER A 102 -23.41 -29.75 -6.20
C SER A 102 -23.45 -29.93 -4.68
N LEU A 103 -22.47 -30.61 -4.07
CA LEU A 103 -22.38 -30.76 -2.61
C LEU A 103 -22.03 -29.45 -1.90
N ILE A 104 -21.37 -28.52 -2.59
CA ILE A 104 -21.00 -27.23 -2.01
C ILE A 104 -22.13 -26.22 -2.26
N GLY A 105 -22.79 -25.83 -1.18
CA GLY A 105 -23.83 -24.81 -1.16
C GLY A 105 -23.34 -23.43 -1.60
N SER A 106 -24.26 -22.60 -2.09
CA SER A 106 -23.94 -21.24 -2.56
C SER A 106 -23.47 -20.33 -1.42
N THR A 107 -23.85 -20.62 -0.18
CA THR A 107 -23.41 -19.87 1.01
C THR A 107 -21.91 -20.02 1.24
N VAL A 108 -21.35 -21.20 0.97
CA VAL A 108 -19.91 -21.47 1.05
C VAL A 108 -19.17 -20.77 -0.08
N SER A 109 -19.67 -20.88 -1.31
CA SER A 109 -19.01 -20.31 -2.50
C SER A 109 -19.26 -18.81 -2.70
N GLY A 110 -20.07 -18.16 -1.86
CA GLY A 110 -20.46 -16.77 -2.07
C GLY A 110 -21.25 -16.56 -3.36
N GLY A 111 -21.97 -17.59 -3.82
CA GLY A 111 -22.70 -17.59 -5.09
C GLY A 111 -21.86 -17.90 -6.33
N LEU A 112 -20.56 -18.20 -6.18
CA LEU A 112 -19.68 -18.56 -7.30
C LEU A 112 -19.83 -20.04 -7.69
N ASP A 113 -19.46 -20.37 -8.94
CA ASP A 113 -19.36 -21.75 -9.46
C ASP A 113 -18.08 -22.47 -9.03
N THR A 114 -17.32 -21.88 -8.11
CA THR A 114 -16.02 -22.39 -7.66
C THR A 114 -15.98 -22.56 -6.15
N VAL A 115 -15.12 -23.46 -5.68
CA VAL A 115 -14.86 -23.70 -4.27
C VAL A 115 -13.36 -23.62 -4.00
N ALA A 116 -13.01 -22.95 -2.91
CA ALA A 116 -11.64 -22.90 -2.40
C ALA A 116 -11.48 -24.00 -1.35
N PHE A 117 -10.46 -24.84 -1.47
CA PHE A 117 -10.15 -25.86 -0.46
C PHE A 117 -8.68 -25.90 -0.05
N ARG A 118 -8.42 -26.42 1.14
CA ARG A 118 -7.09 -26.55 1.74
C ARG A 118 -7.03 -27.72 2.72
N MET A 119 -5.88 -28.38 2.76
CA MET A 119 -5.52 -29.33 3.81
C MET A 119 -4.49 -28.69 4.77
N PRO A 120 -4.88 -28.25 5.98
CA PRO A 120 -3.97 -27.54 6.89
C PRO A 120 -2.83 -28.45 7.39
N LYS A 121 -1.62 -27.89 7.53
CA LYS A 121 -0.43 -28.56 8.09
C LYS A 121 -0.52 -28.76 9.60
N ASN A 122 -1.28 -27.91 10.30
CA ASN A 122 -1.45 -28.02 11.75
C ASN A 122 -2.19 -29.31 12.16
N GLU A 123 -1.63 -30.04 13.13
CA GLU A 123 -2.15 -31.32 13.60
C GLU A 123 -3.48 -31.17 14.34
N THR A 124 -3.61 -30.16 15.20
CA THR A 124 -4.87 -29.84 15.90
C THR A 124 -6.00 -29.57 14.91
N ALA A 125 -5.75 -28.76 13.88
CA ALA A 125 -6.74 -28.51 12.82
C ALA A 125 -7.21 -29.81 12.16
N ARG A 126 -6.28 -30.67 11.73
CA ARG A 126 -6.63 -31.96 11.11
C ARG A 126 -7.35 -32.89 12.08
N ALA A 127 -6.98 -32.87 13.36
CA ALA A 127 -7.64 -33.67 14.39
C ALA A 127 -9.10 -33.23 14.60
N VAL A 128 -9.36 -31.92 14.67
CA VAL A 128 -10.72 -31.35 14.75
C VAL A 128 -11.54 -31.73 13.51
N ILE A 129 -10.99 -31.54 12.30
CA ILE A 129 -11.69 -31.88 11.05
C ILE A 129 -11.99 -33.40 10.97
N THR A 130 -11.01 -34.23 11.37
CA THR A 130 -11.18 -35.68 11.42
C THR A 130 -12.27 -36.08 12.43
N ALA A 131 -12.30 -35.45 13.61
CA ALA A 131 -13.30 -35.72 14.64
C ALA A 131 -14.71 -35.28 14.21
N ALA A 132 -14.83 -34.18 13.46
CA ALA A 132 -16.11 -33.74 12.90
C ALA A 132 -16.66 -34.72 11.84
N GLY A 133 -15.76 -35.39 11.11
CA GLY A 133 -16.14 -36.35 10.05
C GLY A 133 -16.79 -35.71 8.82
N VAL A 134 -16.68 -34.38 8.68
CA VAL A 134 -17.20 -33.58 7.58
C VAL A 134 -16.19 -32.49 7.20
N PRO A 135 -16.17 -32.03 5.94
CA PRO A 135 -15.34 -30.89 5.55
C PRO A 135 -15.80 -29.61 6.28
N ILE A 136 -14.86 -28.74 6.65
CA ILE A 136 -15.13 -27.58 7.51
C ILE A 136 -14.91 -26.27 6.74
N ALA A 137 -15.97 -25.48 6.54
CA ALA A 137 -15.83 -24.14 5.99
C ALA A 137 -15.31 -23.22 7.09
N ALA A 138 -14.16 -22.57 6.88
CA ALA A 138 -13.57 -21.70 7.88
C ALA A 138 -12.87 -20.48 7.27
N PRO A 139 -13.37 -19.24 7.48
CA PRO A 139 -12.56 -18.04 7.37
C PRO A 139 -11.73 -17.83 8.65
N SER A 140 -10.93 -16.78 8.71
CA SER A 140 -10.25 -16.34 9.93
C SER A 140 -11.23 -16.09 11.09
N ALA A 141 -10.83 -16.34 12.34
CA ALA A 141 -11.73 -16.29 13.51
C ALA A 141 -11.86 -14.91 14.19
N ASN A 142 -11.81 -13.82 13.41
CA ASN A 142 -11.91 -12.44 13.90
C ASN A 142 -13.25 -11.77 13.57
N THR A 143 -13.61 -10.70 14.27
CA THR A 143 -14.72 -9.84 13.82
C THR A 143 -14.33 -9.22 12.47
N SER A 144 -15.27 -9.17 11.52
CA SER A 144 -14.99 -8.74 10.14
C SER A 144 -14.33 -7.36 10.11
N GLY A 145 -13.23 -7.23 9.37
CA GLY A 145 -12.43 -6.01 9.24
C GLY A 145 -11.17 -5.97 10.11
N LEU A 146 -11.20 -6.58 11.31
CA LEU A 146 -10.05 -6.61 12.24
C LEU A 146 -8.88 -7.46 11.71
N PRO A 147 -7.65 -7.29 12.25
CA PRO A 147 -6.53 -8.19 11.97
C PRO A 147 -6.88 -9.65 12.26
N SER A 148 -6.36 -10.58 11.46
CA SER A 148 -6.65 -12.00 11.65
C SER A 148 -6.05 -12.53 12.97
N PRO A 149 -6.69 -13.50 13.64
CA PRO A 149 -6.22 -13.98 14.93
C PRO A 149 -5.11 -15.03 14.77
N THR A 150 -3.96 -14.79 15.38
CA THR A 150 -2.80 -15.71 15.39
C THR A 150 -2.59 -16.46 16.71
N LYS A 151 -3.40 -16.20 17.73
CA LYS A 151 -3.39 -16.84 19.05
C LYS A 151 -4.80 -16.89 19.63
N ALA A 152 -5.04 -17.76 20.61
CA ALA A 152 -6.38 -17.98 21.16
C ALA A 152 -6.96 -16.71 21.80
N GLU A 153 -6.13 -15.86 22.42
CA GLU A 153 -6.53 -14.60 23.05
C GLU A 153 -7.17 -13.63 22.04
N HIS A 154 -6.66 -13.60 20.80
CA HIS A 154 -7.26 -12.81 19.73
C HIS A 154 -8.68 -13.29 19.41
N VAL A 155 -8.90 -14.61 19.40
CA VAL A 155 -10.22 -15.21 19.16
C VAL A 155 -11.15 -14.94 20.34
N ILE A 156 -10.65 -15.07 21.57
CA ILE A 156 -11.40 -14.78 22.80
C ILE A 156 -11.89 -13.33 22.79
N SER A 157 -11.01 -12.37 22.49
CA SER A 157 -11.37 -10.95 22.37
C SER A 157 -12.49 -10.70 21.36
N ASP A 158 -12.49 -11.42 20.23
CA ASP A 158 -13.40 -11.16 19.13
C ASP A 158 -14.71 -11.96 19.19
N MET A 159 -14.67 -13.20 19.70
CA MET A 159 -15.70 -14.23 19.50
C MET A 159 -16.30 -14.80 20.79
N MET A 160 -15.76 -14.48 21.97
CA MET A 160 -16.34 -14.92 23.24
C MET A 160 -17.82 -14.50 23.34
N GLY A 161 -18.70 -15.47 23.63
CA GLY A 161 -20.15 -15.30 23.69
C GLY A 161 -20.88 -15.33 22.34
N LYS A 162 -20.15 -15.43 21.21
CA LYS A 162 -20.73 -15.46 19.85
C LYS A 162 -20.69 -16.84 19.18
N ILE A 163 -19.86 -17.76 19.68
CA ILE A 163 -19.61 -19.08 19.09
C ILE A 163 -19.64 -20.17 20.17
N ASP A 164 -19.75 -21.44 19.77
CA ASP A 164 -19.92 -22.54 20.72
C ASP A 164 -18.61 -22.94 21.42
N ALA A 165 -17.48 -22.93 20.71
CA ALA A 165 -16.18 -23.25 21.31
C ALA A 165 -14.97 -22.59 20.65
N ILE A 166 -13.88 -22.49 21.40
CA ILE A 166 -12.54 -22.10 20.96
C ILE A 166 -11.58 -23.21 21.41
N VAL A 167 -10.91 -23.86 20.46
CA VAL A 167 -9.80 -24.77 20.75
C VAL A 167 -8.53 -23.93 20.87
N ASP A 168 -7.95 -23.88 22.06
CA ASP A 168 -6.64 -23.27 22.28
C ASP A 168 -5.54 -24.30 21.98
N GLY A 169 -4.79 -24.05 20.92
CA GLY A 169 -3.60 -24.82 20.56
C GLY A 169 -2.35 -23.96 20.40
N GLY A 170 -2.30 -22.81 21.09
CA GLY A 170 -1.18 -21.88 21.05
C GLY A 170 -1.08 -21.04 19.78
N ASP A 171 0.08 -20.44 19.59
CA ASP A 171 0.33 -19.48 18.51
C ASP A 171 0.48 -20.15 17.13
N CYS A 172 0.02 -19.45 16.09
CA CYS A 172 0.23 -19.86 14.71
C CYS A 172 1.70 -19.73 14.27
N GLU A 173 2.14 -20.63 13.39
CA GLU A 173 3.53 -20.70 12.88
C GLU A 173 3.86 -19.54 11.92
N PHE A 174 2.98 -19.27 10.95
CA PHE A 174 3.23 -18.32 9.85
C PHE A 174 2.62 -16.93 10.06
N GLY A 175 1.54 -16.79 10.83
CA GLY A 175 0.89 -15.50 11.14
C GLY A 175 0.18 -14.78 10.00
N VAL A 176 0.26 -15.26 8.75
CA VAL A 176 -0.53 -14.78 7.61
C VAL A 176 -1.31 -15.94 6.97
N GLU A 177 -2.41 -15.62 6.28
CA GLU A 177 -3.26 -16.63 5.63
C GLU A 177 -2.56 -17.34 4.46
N SER A 178 -3.11 -18.49 4.07
CA SER A 178 -2.63 -19.30 2.95
C SER A 178 -2.56 -18.54 1.63
N THR A 179 -1.60 -18.97 0.80
CA THR A 179 -1.58 -18.62 -0.63
C THR A 179 -2.84 -19.17 -1.29
N VAL A 180 -3.51 -18.38 -2.12
CA VAL A 180 -4.71 -18.79 -2.85
C VAL A 180 -4.43 -18.75 -4.35
N ILE A 181 -4.59 -19.87 -5.02
CA ILE A 181 -4.47 -20.00 -6.47
C ILE A 181 -5.77 -20.54 -7.07
N THR A 182 -6.24 -19.92 -8.15
CA THR A 182 -7.33 -20.46 -8.97
C THR A 182 -6.81 -21.18 -10.18
N LEU A 183 -7.37 -22.38 -10.41
CA LEU A 183 -7.15 -23.22 -11.57
C LEU A 183 -8.45 -23.44 -12.36
N ALA A 184 -9.50 -22.66 -12.06
CA ALA A 184 -10.80 -22.78 -12.72
C ALA A 184 -10.86 -22.13 -14.12
N GLY A 185 -9.88 -21.29 -14.46
CA GLY A 185 -9.72 -20.67 -15.79
C GLY A 185 -8.55 -21.25 -16.58
N GLU A 186 -8.35 -20.75 -17.80
CA GLU A 186 -7.30 -21.24 -18.72
C GLU A 186 -5.87 -21.05 -18.18
N THR A 187 -5.61 -19.92 -17.52
CA THR A 187 -4.32 -19.62 -16.91
C THR A 187 -4.42 -19.69 -15.38
N PRO A 188 -3.52 -20.40 -14.68
CA PRO A 188 -3.43 -20.33 -13.22
C PRO A 188 -3.18 -18.90 -12.72
N VAL A 189 -3.99 -18.45 -11.75
CA VAL A 189 -3.86 -17.11 -11.17
C VAL A 189 -3.76 -17.17 -9.65
N ILE A 190 -2.70 -16.59 -9.10
CA ILE A 190 -2.55 -16.35 -7.66
C ILE A 190 -3.40 -15.13 -7.28
N LEU A 191 -4.41 -15.37 -6.45
CA LEU A 191 -5.36 -14.36 -5.98
C LEU A 191 -4.95 -13.77 -4.63
N ARG A 192 -4.19 -14.52 -3.84
CA ARG A 192 -3.66 -14.06 -2.55
C ARG A 192 -2.27 -14.65 -2.30
N PRO A 193 -1.24 -13.84 -2.05
CA PRO A 193 0.07 -14.31 -1.64
C PRO A 193 0.07 -14.79 -0.17
N GLY A 194 0.91 -15.77 0.11
CA GLY A 194 1.11 -16.39 1.43
C GLY A 194 2.47 -17.10 1.48
N ALA A 195 2.63 -18.04 2.42
CA ALA A 195 3.92 -18.72 2.65
C ALA A 195 4.39 -19.62 1.50
N ILE A 196 3.47 -20.19 0.70
CA ILE A 196 3.83 -20.87 -0.55
C ILE A 196 3.96 -19.81 -1.63
N THR A 197 5.19 -19.51 -2.06
CA THR A 197 5.44 -18.39 -2.97
C THR A 197 5.06 -18.70 -4.41
N LYS A 198 5.04 -17.66 -5.26
CA LYS A 198 4.82 -17.81 -6.70
C LYS A 198 5.87 -18.74 -7.32
N GLU A 199 7.14 -18.56 -6.95
CA GLU A 199 8.26 -19.34 -7.48
C GLU A 199 8.13 -20.82 -7.12
N MET A 200 7.69 -21.13 -5.89
CA MET A 200 7.40 -22.51 -5.46
C MET A 200 6.29 -23.13 -6.32
N ILE A 201 5.21 -22.40 -6.58
CA ILE A 201 4.11 -22.88 -7.42
C ILE A 201 4.57 -23.10 -8.86
N GLU A 202 5.31 -22.14 -9.43
CA GLU A 202 5.78 -22.20 -10.82
C GLU A 202 6.76 -23.36 -11.06
N SER A 203 7.53 -23.75 -10.03
CA SER A 203 8.39 -24.93 -10.08
C SER A 203 7.63 -26.25 -10.28
N VAL A 204 6.33 -26.28 -9.94
CA VAL A 204 5.48 -27.49 -10.00
C VAL A 204 4.59 -27.49 -11.25
N ILE A 205 3.99 -26.35 -11.60
CA ILE A 205 2.96 -26.29 -12.66
C ILE A 205 3.30 -25.35 -13.83
N GLY A 206 4.50 -24.76 -13.84
CA GLY A 206 4.91 -23.76 -14.83
C GLY A 206 4.29 -22.38 -14.56
N GLU A 207 4.33 -21.51 -15.57
CA GLU A 207 3.97 -20.09 -15.47
C GLU A 207 2.60 -19.83 -14.82
N THR A 208 2.58 -18.82 -13.93
CA THR A 208 1.36 -18.34 -13.26
C THR A 208 1.26 -16.81 -13.29
N LYS A 209 0.02 -16.30 -13.27
CA LYS A 209 -0.25 -14.86 -13.15
C LYS A 209 -0.52 -14.46 -11.70
N LEU A 210 -0.13 -13.24 -11.33
CA LEU A 210 -0.55 -12.62 -10.08
C LEU A 210 -1.72 -11.68 -10.37
N ALA A 211 -2.81 -11.77 -9.60
CA ALA A 211 -3.95 -10.88 -9.79
C ALA A 211 -3.58 -9.42 -9.47
N LYS A 212 -4.07 -8.47 -10.27
CA LYS A 212 -3.80 -7.02 -10.06
C LYS A 212 -4.20 -6.55 -8.66
N ALA A 213 -5.36 -7.01 -8.19
CA ALA A 213 -5.91 -6.74 -6.86
C ALA A 213 -5.04 -7.21 -5.68
N VAL A 214 -3.93 -7.92 -5.93
CA VAL A 214 -2.95 -8.24 -4.88
C VAL A 214 -2.19 -7.00 -4.42
N LEU A 215 -1.89 -6.07 -5.32
CA LEU A 215 -1.08 -4.89 -5.01
C LEU A 215 -1.84 -3.57 -5.15
N SER A 216 -3.06 -3.61 -5.73
CA SER A 216 -3.92 -2.44 -5.90
C SER A 216 -5.29 -2.66 -5.27
N GLU A 217 -5.98 -1.57 -4.99
CA GLU A 217 -7.39 -1.61 -4.60
C GLU A 217 -8.24 -2.17 -5.75
N MET A 218 -9.28 -2.94 -5.41
CA MET A 218 -10.25 -3.41 -6.40
C MET A 218 -11.16 -2.26 -6.80
N GLY A 219 -11.57 -2.21 -8.06
CA GLY A 219 -12.63 -1.29 -8.48
C GLY A 219 -13.95 -1.58 -7.76
N ALA A 220 -14.76 -0.55 -7.48
CA ALA A 220 -16.01 -0.68 -6.73
C ALA A 220 -17.02 -1.71 -7.32
N ASN A 221 -16.92 -2.00 -8.62
CA ASN A 221 -17.78 -2.93 -9.36
C ASN A 221 -17.16 -4.33 -9.59
N GLU A 222 -16.00 -4.62 -9.01
CA GLU A 222 -15.34 -5.93 -9.18
C GLU A 222 -15.81 -6.96 -8.12
N THR A 223 -16.05 -8.20 -8.55
CA THR A 223 -16.45 -9.32 -7.67
C THR A 223 -15.22 -10.00 -7.06
N ALA A 224 -15.24 -10.27 -5.75
CA ALA A 224 -14.16 -10.96 -5.06
C ALA A 224 -14.15 -12.46 -5.38
N ALA A 225 -13.12 -12.93 -6.10
CA ALA A 225 -12.95 -14.35 -6.39
C ALA A 225 -12.34 -15.15 -5.21
N SER A 226 -11.84 -14.47 -4.17
CA SER A 226 -11.29 -15.11 -2.97
C SER A 226 -11.38 -14.21 -1.73
N PRO A 227 -11.24 -14.79 -0.51
CA PRO A 227 -11.29 -14.01 0.72
C PRO A 227 -10.16 -12.97 0.80
N GLY A 228 -10.53 -11.76 1.23
CA GLY A 228 -9.58 -10.69 1.55
C GLY A 228 -9.32 -9.70 0.41
N MET A 229 -10.10 -9.72 -0.68
CA MET A 229 -9.84 -8.88 -1.86
C MET A 229 -10.59 -7.53 -1.90
N LYS A 230 -11.86 -7.46 -1.47
CA LYS A 230 -12.79 -6.34 -1.78
C LYS A 230 -13.01 -5.31 -0.65
N TYR A 231 -13.00 -5.72 0.62
CA TYR A 231 -13.35 -4.85 1.75
C TYR A 231 -12.13 -4.35 2.52
N LYS A 232 -12.32 -3.36 3.41
CA LYS A 232 -11.31 -2.98 4.42
C LYS A 232 -11.00 -4.24 5.24
N HIS A 233 -9.82 -4.78 5.05
CA HIS A 233 -9.39 -6.06 5.63
C HIS A 233 -8.12 -5.84 6.42
N TYR A 234 -8.04 -6.48 7.59
CA TYR A 234 -6.89 -6.41 8.50
C TYR A 234 -6.63 -5.05 9.12
N SER A 235 -7.61 -4.15 9.09
CA SER A 235 -7.46 -2.80 9.61
C SER A 235 -7.52 -2.83 11.13
N PRO A 236 -6.44 -2.46 11.83
CA PRO A 236 -6.57 -2.05 13.22
C PRO A 236 -7.43 -0.79 13.32
N LYS A 237 -7.76 -0.38 14.55
CA LYS A 237 -8.39 0.92 14.83
C LYS A 237 -7.43 2.06 14.48
N ALA A 238 -6.15 1.86 14.75
CA ALA A 238 -5.09 2.79 14.38
C ALA A 238 -5.05 3.08 12.86
N LYS A 239 -4.80 4.34 12.47
CA LYS A 239 -4.53 4.71 11.08
C LYS A 239 -3.10 4.31 10.73
N ILE A 240 -2.96 3.21 9.97
CA ILE A 240 -1.67 2.76 9.45
C ILE A 240 -1.33 3.49 8.16
N ILE A 241 -0.10 3.98 8.06
CA ILE A 241 0.47 4.62 6.87
C ILE A 241 1.80 3.93 6.57
N ILE A 242 1.92 3.34 5.38
CA ILE A 242 3.19 2.73 4.95
C ILE A 242 4.11 3.82 4.45
N VAL A 243 5.37 3.78 4.87
CA VAL A 243 6.42 4.67 4.38
C VAL A 243 7.36 3.85 3.49
N ASP A 244 7.27 4.05 2.17
CA ASP A 244 8.15 3.45 1.18
C ASP A 244 9.42 4.30 1.06
N ALA A 245 10.49 3.87 1.73
CA ALA A 245 11.76 4.59 1.80
C ALA A 245 12.91 3.63 2.13
N ASP A 246 14.16 4.03 1.86
CA ASP A 246 15.31 3.38 2.48
C ASP A 246 15.29 3.54 4.02
N LYS A 247 16.10 2.74 4.71
CA LYS A 247 16.13 2.69 6.18
C LYS A 247 16.40 4.04 6.83
N LYS A 248 17.43 4.74 6.35
CA LYS A 248 17.86 6.02 6.94
C LYS A 248 16.79 7.08 6.74
N THR A 249 16.18 7.12 5.55
CA THR A 249 15.08 8.04 5.24
C THR A 249 13.85 7.75 6.09
N TYR A 250 13.48 6.48 6.26
CA TYR A 250 12.39 6.07 7.15
C TYR A 250 12.63 6.47 8.60
N GLU A 251 13.80 6.12 9.17
CA GLU A 251 14.16 6.46 10.55
C GLU A 251 14.08 7.97 10.78
N SER A 252 14.70 8.77 9.91
CA SER A 252 14.67 10.24 9.99
C SER A 252 13.25 10.78 9.90
N PHE A 253 12.45 10.28 8.95
CA PHE A 253 11.07 10.73 8.74
C PHE A 253 10.19 10.41 9.94
N VAL A 254 10.20 9.17 10.43
CA VAL A 254 9.33 8.71 11.52
C VAL A 254 9.74 9.35 12.84
N ASN A 255 11.03 9.49 13.12
CA ASN A 255 11.51 10.15 14.34
C ASN A 255 11.16 11.65 14.41
N SER A 256 10.88 12.29 13.27
CA SER A 256 10.40 13.67 13.24
C SER A 256 8.91 13.84 13.59
N LYS A 257 8.16 12.74 13.69
CA LYS A 257 6.70 12.77 13.91
C LYS A 257 6.36 12.92 15.38
N GLN A 258 5.31 13.71 15.63
CA GLN A 258 4.73 13.88 16.95
C GLN A 258 3.42 13.10 17.05
N ASN A 259 3.09 12.62 18.26
CA ASN A 259 1.84 11.91 18.55
C ASN A 259 1.56 10.73 17.59
N ALA A 260 2.61 9.97 17.27
CA ALA A 260 2.53 8.81 16.39
C ALA A 260 3.28 7.62 16.99
N PHE A 261 2.94 6.44 16.49
CA PHE A 261 3.69 5.20 16.71
C PHE A 261 4.44 4.80 15.44
N ALA A 262 5.48 3.99 15.60
CA ALA A 262 6.12 3.28 14.50
C ALA A 262 5.78 1.80 14.53
N LEU A 263 5.57 1.21 13.36
CA LEU A 263 5.57 -0.24 13.16
C LEU A 263 6.82 -0.58 12.33
N CYS A 264 7.88 -1.07 12.97
CA CYS A 264 9.22 -1.12 12.36
C CYS A 264 9.90 -2.50 12.51
N PHE A 265 11.07 -2.64 11.91
CA PHE A 265 11.92 -3.81 12.11
C PHE A 265 12.80 -3.66 13.35
N GLU A 266 13.35 -4.77 13.82
CA GLU A 266 14.22 -4.84 15.00
C GLU A 266 15.45 -3.94 14.85
N GLU A 267 16.01 -3.89 13.64
CA GLU A 267 17.21 -3.15 13.32
C GLU A 267 16.99 -1.63 13.15
N ASP A 268 15.74 -1.15 13.14
CA ASP A 268 15.41 0.26 12.91
C ASP A 268 15.61 1.13 14.17
N ASN A 269 16.37 2.22 14.01
CA ASN A 269 16.67 3.19 15.06
C ASN A 269 15.52 4.20 15.25
N ILE A 270 14.42 3.72 15.81
CA ILE A 270 13.24 4.53 16.12
C ILE A 270 13.25 5.00 17.58
N THR A 271 12.96 6.29 17.77
CA THR A 271 12.98 7.04 19.03
C THR A 271 11.58 7.40 19.55
N ILE A 272 10.56 7.38 18.68
CA ILE A 272 9.15 7.51 19.08
C ILE A 272 8.61 6.16 19.60
N PRO A 273 7.43 6.10 20.25
CA PRO A 273 6.81 4.83 20.62
C PRO A 273 6.74 3.88 19.42
N LYS A 274 7.16 2.63 19.60
CA LYS A 274 7.30 1.67 18.50
C LYS A 274 6.83 0.28 18.87
N VAL A 275 6.35 -0.44 17.87
CA VAL A 275 6.07 -1.87 17.90
C VAL A 275 6.91 -2.53 16.81
N VAL A 276 7.65 -3.58 17.18
CA VAL A 276 8.55 -4.30 16.28
C VAL A 276 7.85 -5.54 15.75
N PHE A 277 7.79 -5.70 14.42
CA PHE A 277 7.13 -6.84 13.78
C PHE A 277 8.09 -7.78 13.06
N GLY A 278 9.32 -7.96 13.51
CA GLY A 278 10.30 -8.90 12.93
C GLY A 278 11.59 -8.22 12.49
N LYS A 279 12.43 -8.95 11.76
CA LYS A 279 13.75 -8.48 11.29
C LYS A 279 13.71 -8.08 9.82
N GLU A 280 14.50 -7.10 9.41
CA GLU A 280 14.47 -6.50 8.06
C GLU A 280 14.64 -7.52 6.92
N ASN A 281 15.44 -8.57 7.14
CA ASN A 281 15.72 -9.61 6.14
C ASN A 281 15.14 -10.99 6.49
N ASP A 282 14.12 -11.04 7.36
CA ASP A 282 13.43 -12.26 7.75
C ASP A 282 11.91 -12.09 7.55
N ASP A 283 11.48 -12.23 6.30
CA ASP A 283 10.06 -12.12 5.90
C ASP A 283 9.14 -13.10 6.65
N LEU A 284 9.67 -14.24 7.13
CA LEU A 284 8.90 -15.21 7.92
C LEU A 284 8.64 -14.69 9.33
N SER A 285 9.65 -14.09 9.98
CA SER A 285 9.43 -13.40 11.25
C SER A 285 8.42 -12.27 11.10
N GLN A 286 8.47 -11.54 9.97
CA GLN A 286 7.55 -10.47 9.65
C GLN A 286 6.11 -10.95 9.48
N ALA A 287 5.93 -12.02 8.70
CA ALA A 287 4.63 -12.66 8.52
C ALA A 287 4.05 -13.16 9.86
N LYS A 288 4.88 -13.80 10.68
CA LYS A 288 4.46 -14.38 11.96
C LYS A 288 3.91 -13.32 12.92
N LEU A 289 4.59 -12.17 12.99
CA LEU A 289 4.31 -11.13 13.98
C LEU A 289 3.30 -10.08 13.51
N LEU A 290 3.10 -9.90 12.20
CA LEU A 290 2.35 -8.76 11.66
C LEU A 290 0.98 -8.55 12.32
N PHE A 291 0.10 -9.54 12.36
CA PHE A 291 -1.24 -9.34 12.92
C PHE A 291 -1.25 -9.20 14.45
N ASP A 292 -0.35 -9.89 15.16
CA ASP A 292 -0.16 -9.71 16.60
C ASP A 292 0.22 -8.26 16.91
N LYS A 293 1.16 -7.70 16.14
CA LYS A 293 1.65 -6.33 16.31
C LYS A 293 0.65 -5.27 15.89
N LEU A 294 -0.18 -5.54 14.89
CA LEU A 294 -1.29 -4.66 14.55
C LEU A 294 -2.34 -4.60 15.68
N ARG A 295 -2.56 -5.71 16.40
CA ARG A 295 -3.46 -5.72 17.57
C ARG A 295 -2.82 -5.07 18.79
N GLU A 296 -1.53 -5.30 19.04
CA GLU A 296 -0.76 -4.64 20.10
C GLU A 296 -0.83 -3.10 19.98
N LEU A 297 -0.76 -2.56 18.75
CA LEU A 297 -0.92 -1.12 18.50
C LEU A 297 -2.28 -0.59 18.99
N ASP A 298 -3.38 -1.33 18.78
CA ASP A 298 -4.71 -0.95 19.25
C ASP A 298 -4.81 -1.02 20.78
N GLU A 299 -4.16 -2.01 21.41
CA GLU A 299 -4.10 -2.15 22.87
C GLU A 299 -3.29 -1.01 23.52
N LEU A 300 -2.23 -0.56 22.86
CA LEU A 300 -1.43 0.61 23.25
C LEU A 300 -2.13 1.95 22.98
N GLY A 301 -3.31 1.94 22.36
CA GLY A 301 -4.09 3.15 22.05
C GLY A 301 -3.48 3.99 20.93
N ALA A 302 -2.73 3.39 20.00
CA ALA A 302 -2.15 4.10 18.88
C ALA A 302 -3.23 4.66 17.94
N GLU A 303 -3.20 5.97 17.66
CA GLU A 303 -4.12 6.59 16.70
C GLU A 303 -3.54 6.67 15.29
N LYS A 304 -2.25 7.02 15.17
CA LYS A 304 -1.52 7.16 13.89
C LYS A 304 -0.23 6.34 13.95
N VAL A 305 0.01 5.51 12.94
CA VAL A 305 1.16 4.60 12.89
C VAL A 305 1.87 4.72 11.54
N TYR A 306 3.18 4.93 11.58
CA TYR A 306 4.03 4.88 10.39
C TYR A 306 4.74 3.54 10.29
N ALA A 307 4.33 2.73 9.32
CA ALA A 307 4.82 1.39 9.12
C ALA A 307 5.98 1.35 8.12
N ARG A 308 7.05 0.62 8.48
CA ARG A 308 8.16 0.26 7.61
C ARG A 308 7.64 -0.64 6.49
N ILE A 309 8.03 -0.37 5.25
CA ILE A 309 7.62 -1.19 4.12
C ILE A 309 8.35 -2.55 4.11
N PRO A 310 7.64 -3.69 3.97
CA PRO A 310 8.25 -4.99 3.73
C PRO A 310 8.82 -5.15 2.31
N ASN A 311 9.66 -6.17 2.12
CA ASN A 311 10.06 -6.61 0.78
C ASN A 311 8.84 -7.04 -0.04
N LYS A 312 8.88 -6.87 -1.36
CA LYS A 312 7.76 -7.18 -2.28
C LYS A 312 8.02 -8.47 -3.08
N ASN A 313 8.79 -9.39 -2.51
CA ASN A 313 9.31 -10.59 -3.14
C ASN A 313 9.02 -11.78 -2.22
N GLY A 314 8.91 -13.01 -2.76
CA GLY A 314 8.73 -14.21 -1.94
C GLY A 314 7.61 -14.07 -0.90
N VAL A 315 7.92 -14.41 0.36
CA VAL A 315 7.00 -14.26 1.50
C VAL A 315 6.72 -12.79 1.84
N GLY A 316 7.70 -11.89 1.66
CA GLY A 316 7.50 -10.44 1.83
C GLY A 316 6.29 -9.90 1.05
N THR A 317 6.01 -10.46 -0.14
CA THR A 317 4.79 -10.13 -0.91
C THR A 317 3.51 -10.35 -0.11
N ALA A 318 3.45 -11.40 0.72
CA ALA A 318 2.33 -11.67 1.60
C ALA A 318 2.24 -10.64 2.72
N VAL A 319 3.36 -10.33 3.37
CA VAL A 319 3.45 -9.31 4.44
C VAL A 319 3.00 -7.95 3.91
N TYR A 320 3.57 -7.51 2.78
CA TYR A 320 3.20 -6.26 2.12
C TYR A 320 1.71 -6.24 1.74
N ASN A 321 1.18 -7.33 1.15
CA ASN A 321 -0.23 -7.42 0.80
C ASN A 321 -1.17 -7.28 2.02
N ARG A 322 -0.79 -7.81 3.19
CA ARG A 322 -1.60 -7.64 4.41
C ARG A 322 -1.48 -6.23 4.97
N LEU A 323 -0.27 -5.68 5.00
CA LEU A 323 -0.02 -4.35 5.52
C LEU A 323 -0.66 -3.25 4.65
N ILE A 324 -0.59 -3.35 3.32
CA ILE A 324 -1.20 -2.35 2.42
C ILE A 324 -2.73 -2.31 2.56
N ARG A 325 -3.34 -3.46 2.86
CA ARG A 325 -4.79 -3.56 3.13
C ARG A 325 -5.13 -3.01 4.51
N ALA A 326 -4.32 -3.29 5.53
CA ALA A 326 -4.44 -2.69 6.86
C ALA A 326 -4.31 -1.17 6.81
N ALA A 327 -3.42 -0.66 5.95
CA ALA A 327 -3.22 0.76 5.68
C ALA A 327 -4.29 1.38 4.77
N ALA A 328 -5.27 0.62 4.27
CA ALA A 328 -6.24 1.08 3.27
C ALA A 328 -5.56 1.81 2.10
N PHE A 329 -4.45 1.24 1.61
CA PHE A 329 -3.63 1.78 0.52
C PHE A 329 -2.99 3.16 0.80
N ASN A 330 -2.95 3.61 2.06
CA ASN A 330 -2.20 4.81 2.43
C ASN A 330 -0.69 4.52 2.44
N VAL A 331 -0.01 4.95 1.37
CA VAL A 331 1.44 4.83 1.20
C VAL A 331 2.05 6.19 0.90
N ILE A 332 3.05 6.57 1.68
CA ILE A 332 3.92 7.70 1.41
C ILE A 332 5.15 7.15 0.68
N ASP A 333 5.37 7.55 -0.57
CA ASP A 333 6.59 7.20 -1.30
C ASP A 333 7.63 8.30 -1.11
N LEU A 334 8.69 7.95 -0.39
CA LEU A 334 9.82 8.81 -0.07
C LEU A 334 11.10 8.37 -0.80
N ASN A 335 11.01 7.44 -1.75
CA ASN A 335 12.12 7.08 -2.63
C ASN A 335 12.33 8.13 -3.75
N LYS A 336 11.35 9.00 -3.96
CA LYS A 336 11.45 10.12 -4.88
C LYS A 336 12.37 11.20 -4.30
N PRO A 337 13.26 11.81 -5.12
CA PRO A 337 14.12 12.89 -4.66
C PRO A 337 13.36 14.05 -4.02
N PHE A 338 12.15 14.32 -4.50
CA PHE A 338 11.28 15.36 -4.00
C PHE A 338 9.96 14.76 -3.48
N THR A 339 9.64 15.03 -2.22
CA THR A 339 8.33 14.68 -1.65
C THR A 339 7.22 15.48 -2.33
N ILE A 340 7.49 16.76 -2.60
CA ILE A 340 6.53 17.67 -3.24
C ILE A 340 7.19 18.42 -4.39
N GLY A 341 6.59 18.41 -5.57
CA GLY A 341 6.83 19.39 -6.63
C GLY A 341 5.89 20.57 -6.46
N LEU A 342 6.41 21.77 -6.22
CA LEU A 342 5.60 22.98 -6.10
C LEU A 342 5.73 23.85 -7.36
N THR A 343 4.62 24.04 -8.06
CA THR A 343 4.58 24.80 -9.32
C THR A 343 3.41 25.79 -9.38
N GLY A 344 3.24 26.47 -10.50
CA GLY A 344 2.16 27.44 -10.73
C GLY A 344 2.64 28.71 -11.44
N PRO A 345 1.71 29.54 -11.94
CA PRO A 345 2.03 30.73 -12.70
C PRO A 345 2.84 31.76 -11.89
N THR A 346 3.46 32.71 -12.60
CA THR A 346 4.16 33.83 -11.97
C THR A 346 3.17 34.69 -11.17
N GLY A 347 3.61 35.21 -10.03
CA GLY A 347 2.74 35.96 -9.11
C GLY A 347 1.77 35.11 -8.28
N ALA A 348 1.69 33.78 -8.45
CA ALA A 348 0.81 32.92 -7.66
C ALA A 348 1.18 32.83 -6.17
N GLY A 349 2.42 33.20 -5.81
CA GLY A 349 2.89 33.21 -4.42
C GLY A 349 3.42 31.86 -3.93
N LYS A 350 4.01 31.06 -4.82
CA LYS A 350 4.73 29.80 -4.49
C LYS A 350 5.70 29.97 -3.31
N SER A 351 6.49 31.04 -3.29
CA SER A 351 7.47 31.28 -2.23
C SER A 351 6.84 31.45 -0.83
N HIS A 352 5.58 31.91 -0.75
CA HIS A 352 4.84 31.94 0.50
C HIS A 352 4.53 30.52 1.00
N ILE A 353 4.08 29.65 0.09
CA ILE A 353 3.82 28.23 0.38
C ILE A 353 5.13 27.52 0.75
N CYS A 354 6.23 27.77 0.04
CA CYS A 354 7.56 27.24 0.40
C CYS A 354 7.97 27.60 1.82
N SER A 355 7.81 28.87 2.21
CA SER A 355 8.15 29.34 3.57
C SER A 355 7.35 28.60 4.65
N GLU A 356 6.09 28.28 4.34
CA GLU A 356 5.18 27.59 5.24
C GLU A 356 5.51 26.10 5.32
N LEU A 357 5.88 25.47 4.21
CA LEU A 357 6.39 24.09 4.18
C LEU A 357 7.75 23.96 4.89
N GLU A 358 8.64 24.95 4.74
CA GLU A 358 9.93 24.98 5.44
C GLU A 358 9.76 24.98 6.97
N ARG A 359 8.81 25.77 7.49
CA ARG A 359 8.45 25.78 8.92
C ARG A 359 7.95 24.42 9.43
N ARG A 360 7.43 23.56 8.53
CA ARG A 360 7.00 22.19 8.83
C ARG A 360 8.12 21.16 8.63
N GLY A 361 9.36 21.61 8.43
CA GLY A 361 10.55 20.75 8.34
C GLY A 361 10.85 20.24 6.94
N PHE A 362 10.21 20.76 5.89
CA PHE A 362 10.60 20.43 4.52
C PHE A 362 11.86 21.19 4.11
N LYS A 363 12.81 20.50 3.48
CA LYS A 363 13.88 21.17 2.75
C LYS A 363 13.33 21.77 1.46
N ILE A 364 13.53 23.07 1.24
CA ILE A 364 13.11 23.76 0.01
C ILE A 364 14.28 23.85 -0.97
N ILE A 365 14.07 23.40 -2.20
CA ILE A 365 15.00 23.57 -3.31
C ILE A 365 14.32 24.41 -4.38
N ASN A 366 14.88 25.60 -4.64
CA ASN A 366 14.36 26.51 -5.65
C ASN A 366 15.17 26.36 -6.95
N SER A 367 14.50 25.92 -8.03
CA SER A 367 15.14 25.64 -9.31
C SER A 367 15.77 26.88 -9.95
N ASP A 368 15.21 28.07 -9.74
CA ASP A 368 15.74 29.32 -10.29
C ASP A 368 17.04 29.72 -9.60
N LEU A 369 17.18 29.47 -8.29
CA LEU A 369 18.42 29.68 -7.56
C LEU A 369 19.52 28.72 -8.03
N VAL A 370 19.16 27.44 -8.22
CA VAL A 370 20.08 26.43 -8.77
C VAL A 370 20.52 26.82 -10.19
N ALA A 371 19.58 27.23 -11.06
CA ALA A 371 19.88 27.70 -12.41
C ALA A 371 20.83 28.91 -12.43
N ARG A 372 20.69 29.83 -11.48
CA ARG A 372 21.61 30.97 -11.33
C ARG A 372 23.01 30.51 -10.98
N ARG A 373 23.16 29.61 -9.99
CA ARG A 373 24.46 29.04 -9.58
C ARG A 373 25.13 28.28 -10.72
N LEU A 374 24.38 27.46 -11.45
CA LEU A 374 24.88 26.70 -12.60
C LEU A 374 25.30 27.58 -13.79
N THR A 375 25.01 28.88 -13.75
CA THR A 375 25.40 29.85 -14.77
C THR A 375 26.36 30.91 -14.24
N GLU A 376 26.97 30.68 -13.07
CA GLU A 376 28.05 31.52 -12.55
C GLU A 376 29.38 31.25 -13.27
N LYS A 377 30.28 32.24 -13.18
CA LYS A 377 31.58 32.21 -13.83
C LYS A 377 32.36 30.95 -13.43
N GLY A 378 32.84 30.23 -14.44
CA GLY A 378 33.59 28.98 -14.27
C GLY A 378 32.74 27.71 -14.29
N SER A 379 31.40 27.82 -14.34
CA SER A 379 30.54 26.65 -14.50
C SER A 379 30.78 25.95 -15.84
N PRO A 380 30.89 24.60 -15.87
CA PRO A 380 30.99 23.83 -17.11
C PRO A 380 29.84 24.09 -18.09
N LEU A 381 28.63 24.36 -17.57
CA LEU A 381 27.42 24.59 -18.36
C LEU A 381 27.53 25.83 -19.26
N LEU A 382 28.38 26.80 -18.89
CA LEU A 382 28.61 28.00 -19.70
C LEU A 382 29.20 27.66 -21.07
N LYS A 383 30.05 26.63 -21.18
CA LYS A 383 30.64 26.21 -22.46
C LYS A 383 29.58 25.65 -23.41
N GLU A 384 28.62 24.89 -22.88
CA GLU A 384 27.51 24.35 -23.67
C GLU A 384 26.59 25.47 -24.16
N LEU A 385 26.28 26.43 -23.27
CA LEU A 385 25.51 27.61 -23.65
C LEU A 385 26.23 28.44 -24.71
N GLN A 386 27.56 28.64 -24.61
CA GLN A 386 28.34 29.34 -25.64
C GLN A 386 28.26 28.66 -26.99
N LYS A 387 28.40 27.33 -27.01
CA LYS A 387 28.31 26.55 -28.24
C LYS A 387 26.93 26.68 -28.90
N ALA A 388 25.87 26.74 -28.10
CA ALA A 388 24.49 26.81 -28.58
C ALA A 388 24.04 28.22 -28.97
N PHE A 389 24.49 29.25 -28.24
CA PHE A 389 23.95 30.61 -28.35
C PHE A 389 24.98 31.66 -28.75
N GLY A 390 26.23 31.27 -29.05
CA GLY A 390 27.33 32.14 -29.49
C GLY A 390 28.33 32.46 -28.39
N GLU A 391 29.60 32.64 -28.75
CA GLU A 391 30.70 32.83 -27.78
C GLU A 391 30.58 34.14 -26.97
N ASP A 392 30.01 35.17 -27.59
CA ASP A 392 29.81 36.53 -27.06
C ASP A 392 28.74 36.61 -25.96
N ILE A 393 28.02 35.52 -25.68
CA ILE A 393 27.18 35.47 -24.47
C ILE A 393 28.02 35.45 -23.19
N LEU A 394 29.33 35.20 -23.26
CA LEU A 394 30.24 35.36 -22.13
C LEU A 394 31.07 36.62 -22.27
N GLU A 395 31.02 37.47 -21.24
CA GLU A 395 31.85 38.66 -21.09
C GLU A 395 32.74 38.48 -19.85
N ASN A 396 34.06 38.56 -20.03
CA ASN A 396 35.05 38.35 -18.95
C ASN A 396 34.89 37.00 -18.21
N GLY A 397 34.37 35.98 -18.92
CA GLY A 397 34.08 34.65 -18.40
C GLY A 397 32.77 34.54 -17.60
N GLY A 398 31.99 35.61 -17.48
CA GLY A 398 30.66 35.61 -16.86
C GLY A 398 29.55 35.67 -17.92
N LEU A 399 28.37 35.11 -17.60
CA LEU A 399 27.24 35.07 -18.53
C LEU A 399 26.54 36.43 -18.66
N ASN A 400 26.46 36.95 -19.88
CA ASN A 400 25.56 38.04 -20.25
C ASN A 400 24.12 37.52 -20.37
N ARG A 401 23.41 37.50 -19.24
CA ARG A 401 22.02 36.99 -19.13
C ARG A 401 21.04 37.72 -20.05
N LYS A 402 21.24 39.03 -20.29
CA LYS A 402 20.35 39.82 -21.17
C LYS A 402 20.50 39.38 -22.62
N LEU A 403 21.73 39.17 -23.08
CA LEU A 403 22.02 38.70 -24.43
C LEU A 403 21.53 37.27 -24.64
N LEU A 404 21.78 36.37 -23.67
CA LEU A 404 21.26 35.00 -23.72
C LEU A 404 19.73 35.00 -23.80
N ALA A 405 19.05 35.76 -22.93
CA ALA A 405 17.58 35.84 -22.95
C ALA A 405 17.06 36.35 -24.29
N LYS A 406 17.66 37.40 -24.85
CA LYS A 406 17.31 37.94 -26.17
C LYS A 406 17.38 36.87 -27.28
N ARG A 407 18.42 36.03 -27.27
CA ARG A 407 18.61 34.97 -28.27
C ARG A 407 17.73 33.76 -28.01
N ALA A 408 17.65 33.31 -26.77
CA ALA A 408 16.92 32.10 -26.40
C ALA A 408 15.41 32.24 -26.60
N PHE A 409 14.84 33.43 -26.34
CA PHE A 409 13.41 33.68 -26.46
C PHE A 409 13.00 34.30 -27.81
N GLU A 410 13.90 34.34 -28.80
CA GLU A 410 13.60 34.85 -30.15
C GLU A 410 12.72 33.89 -30.96
N SER A 411 12.84 32.58 -30.72
CA SER A 411 12.01 31.56 -31.36
C SER A 411 11.76 30.38 -30.44
N ARG A 412 10.68 29.64 -30.70
CA ARG A 412 10.35 28.41 -29.96
C ARG A 412 11.49 27.39 -30.01
N GLU A 413 12.12 27.21 -31.18
CA GLU A 413 13.25 26.29 -31.36
C GLU A 413 14.44 26.66 -30.46
N LYS A 414 14.77 27.95 -30.35
CA LYS A 414 15.86 28.42 -29.48
C LYS A 414 15.50 28.29 -28.00
N THR A 415 14.23 28.48 -27.64
CA THR A 415 13.75 28.27 -26.27
C THR A 415 13.84 26.79 -25.91
N ASP A 416 13.43 25.89 -26.81
CA ASP A 416 13.52 24.45 -26.64
C ASP A 416 14.99 23.99 -26.53
N LEU A 417 15.90 24.60 -27.30
CA LEU A 417 17.34 24.34 -27.19
C LEU A 417 17.90 24.77 -25.83
N LEU A 418 17.52 25.95 -25.33
CA LEU A 418 17.95 26.42 -24.00
C LEU A 418 17.45 25.45 -22.92
N ASN A 419 16.17 25.08 -22.97
CA ASN A 419 15.56 24.16 -22.01
C ASN A 419 16.25 22.79 -22.03
N ARG A 420 16.60 22.27 -23.21
CA ARG A 420 17.32 20.99 -23.36
C ARG A 420 18.68 20.97 -22.69
N ILE A 421 19.37 22.11 -22.66
CA ILE A 421 20.68 22.26 -22.00
C ILE A 421 20.49 22.49 -20.49
N MET A 422 19.61 23.41 -20.12
CA MET A 422 19.48 23.88 -18.74
C MET A 422 18.71 22.92 -17.84
N HIS A 423 17.56 22.39 -18.29
CA HIS A 423 16.66 21.62 -17.42
C HIS A 423 17.32 20.37 -16.83
N PRO A 424 18.00 19.50 -17.61
CA PRO A 424 18.65 18.31 -17.05
C PRO A 424 19.69 18.66 -15.99
N ALA A 425 20.54 19.67 -16.25
CA ALA A 425 21.57 20.11 -15.32
C ALA A 425 20.98 20.68 -14.03
N ILE A 426 19.91 21.50 -14.13
CA ILE A 426 19.22 22.04 -12.95
C ILE A 426 18.62 20.92 -12.12
N ILE A 427 17.88 19.99 -12.73
CA ILE A 427 17.20 18.92 -12.00
C ILE A 427 18.21 17.96 -11.38
N GLU A 428 19.32 17.63 -12.05
CA GLU A 428 20.37 16.80 -11.47
C GLU A 428 20.99 17.45 -10.23
N GLU A 429 21.30 18.75 -10.27
CA GLU A 429 21.84 19.46 -9.12
C GLU A 429 20.81 19.59 -8.00
N CYS A 430 19.53 19.84 -8.32
CA CYS A 430 18.44 19.82 -7.34
C CYS A 430 18.34 18.45 -6.64
N LYS A 431 18.52 17.34 -7.36
CA LYS A 431 18.51 15.98 -6.78
C LYS A 431 19.68 15.75 -5.85
N ARG A 432 20.88 16.23 -6.21
CA ARG A 432 22.07 16.13 -5.34
C ARG A 432 21.90 16.90 -4.03
N GLU A 433 21.19 18.02 -4.09
CA GLU A 433 20.89 18.83 -2.90
C GLU A 433 19.69 18.30 -2.11
N SER A 434 18.93 17.31 -2.59
CA SER A 434 17.69 16.90 -1.93
C SER A 434 17.93 16.16 -0.62
N ALA A 435 17.04 16.38 0.35
CA ALA A 435 17.00 15.66 1.61
C ALA A 435 15.53 15.55 2.03
N VAL A 436 15.02 14.32 2.05
CA VAL A 436 13.61 14.03 2.29
C VAL A 436 13.24 14.30 3.77
N PRO A 437 12.11 14.97 4.06
CA PRO A 437 11.11 15.47 3.12
C PRO A 437 11.56 16.75 2.39
N CYS A 438 11.43 16.76 1.06
CA CYS A 438 11.96 17.82 0.19
C CYS A 438 10.89 18.39 -0.73
N VAL A 439 10.91 19.70 -0.95
CA VAL A 439 10.07 20.42 -1.91
C VAL A 439 10.94 20.94 -3.05
N LEU A 440 10.60 20.62 -4.29
CA LEU A 440 11.15 21.28 -5.48
C LEU A 440 10.22 22.42 -5.90
N GLU A 441 10.61 23.67 -5.66
CA GLU A 441 9.94 24.84 -6.23
C GLU A 441 10.46 25.05 -7.66
N ALA A 442 9.63 24.70 -8.65
CA ALA A 442 9.98 24.81 -10.06
C ALA A 442 8.83 25.42 -10.88
N PRO A 443 8.97 26.65 -11.40
CA PRO A 443 7.99 27.25 -12.30
C PRO A 443 7.77 26.44 -13.59
N GLN A 444 8.83 25.78 -14.07
CA GLN A 444 8.85 24.94 -15.28
C GLN A 444 8.93 23.44 -14.94
N LEU A 445 8.25 23.01 -13.88
CA LEU A 445 8.31 21.63 -13.36
C LEU A 445 8.00 20.60 -14.47
N PHE A 446 6.92 20.83 -15.22
CA PHE A 446 6.42 19.91 -16.24
C PHE A 446 7.24 19.94 -17.52
N GLU A 447 7.71 21.12 -17.90
CA GLU A 447 8.58 21.31 -19.05
C GLU A 447 9.93 20.63 -18.84
N ALA A 448 10.44 20.66 -17.60
CA ALA A 448 11.65 19.96 -17.19
C ALA A 448 11.46 18.45 -16.98
N LYS A 449 10.24 17.92 -17.12
CA LYS A 449 9.86 16.53 -16.80
C LYS A 449 10.15 16.13 -15.35
N ALA A 450 10.23 17.11 -14.45
CA ALA A 450 10.58 16.90 -13.04
C ALA A 450 9.41 16.33 -12.23
N GLU A 451 8.19 16.25 -12.81
CA GLU A 451 7.07 15.52 -12.23
C GLU A 451 7.41 14.06 -11.91
N ASN A 452 8.29 13.43 -12.70
CA ASN A 452 8.69 12.03 -12.51
C ASN A 452 9.54 11.82 -11.25
N ASP A 453 10.12 12.89 -10.71
CA ASP A 453 10.98 12.91 -9.54
C ASP A 453 10.26 13.40 -8.28
N CYS A 454 8.97 13.72 -8.40
CA CYS A 454 8.13 14.16 -7.30
C CYS A 454 7.18 13.02 -6.87
N TYR A 455 6.97 12.85 -5.57
CA TYR A 455 5.91 11.97 -5.07
C TYR A 455 4.52 12.57 -5.30
N LYS A 456 4.36 13.85 -4.95
CA LYS A 456 3.13 14.62 -5.17
C LYS A 456 3.42 15.99 -5.74
N ILE A 457 2.48 16.54 -6.50
CA ILE A 457 2.62 17.85 -7.14
C ILE A 457 1.51 18.76 -6.65
N ILE A 458 1.90 19.92 -6.15
CA ILE A 458 1.01 20.99 -5.74
C ILE A 458 1.20 22.16 -6.71
N CYS A 459 0.12 22.58 -7.36
CA CYS A 459 0.13 23.87 -8.06
C CYS A 459 -0.49 24.96 -7.19
N VAL A 460 0.16 26.12 -7.18
CA VAL A 460 -0.32 27.32 -6.49
C VAL A 460 -0.98 28.22 -7.51
N MET A 461 -2.23 28.60 -7.27
CA MET A 461 -3.02 29.49 -8.09
C MET A 461 -3.33 30.79 -7.36
N ALA A 462 -3.59 31.85 -8.12
CA ALA A 462 -4.13 33.10 -7.63
C ALA A 462 -4.84 33.80 -8.78
N SER A 463 -5.81 34.64 -8.46
CA SER A 463 -6.57 35.44 -9.43
C SER A 463 -5.65 36.28 -10.30
N PHE A 464 -6.07 36.53 -11.53
CA PHE A 464 -5.33 37.36 -12.49
C PHE A 464 -4.94 38.71 -11.87
N GLU A 465 -5.89 39.38 -11.20
CA GLU A 465 -5.69 40.67 -10.53
C GLU A 465 -4.62 40.60 -9.44
N ASN A 466 -4.69 39.56 -8.59
CA ASN A 466 -3.69 39.34 -7.54
C ASN A 466 -2.30 39.10 -8.12
N ARG A 467 -2.19 38.26 -9.16
CA ARG A 467 -0.92 37.99 -9.82
C ARG A 467 -0.36 39.25 -10.47
N LEU A 468 -1.19 40.00 -11.19
CA LEU A 468 -0.81 41.24 -11.87
C LEU A 468 -0.24 42.25 -10.88
N SER A 469 -0.98 42.53 -9.81
CA SER A 469 -0.57 43.43 -8.73
C SER A 469 0.77 43.01 -8.09
N ARG A 470 0.92 41.71 -7.78
CA ARG A 470 2.16 41.15 -7.21
C ARG A 470 3.35 41.28 -8.14
N ILE A 471 3.18 41.04 -9.44
CA ILE A 471 4.24 41.13 -10.45
C ILE A 471 4.70 42.58 -10.63
N ILE A 472 3.75 43.52 -10.80
CA ILE A 472 4.04 44.95 -10.90
C ILE A 472 4.86 45.42 -9.69
N LYS A 473 4.41 45.07 -8.48
CA LYS A 473 5.09 45.45 -7.24
C LYS A 473 6.47 44.82 -7.08
N ARG A 474 6.60 43.52 -7.39
CA ARG A 474 7.86 42.77 -7.21
C ARG A 474 8.93 43.18 -8.22
N ASP A 475 8.54 43.31 -9.49
CA ASP A 475 9.47 43.49 -10.60
C ASP A 475 9.64 44.96 -11.00
N ASN A 476 8.83 45.87 -10.45
CA ASN A 476 8.81 47.30 -10.74
C ASN A 476 8.69 47.59 -12.25
N ILE A 477 7.66 47.00 -12.88
CA ILE A 477 7.39 47.08 -14.33
C ILE A 477 6.00 47.66 -14.61
N SER A 478 5.75 48.06 -15.86
CA SER A 478 4.42 48.53 -16.26
C SER A 478 3.39 47.40 -16.26
N GLU A 479 2.12 47.76 -16.17
CA GLU A 479 1.00 46.81 -16.28
C GLU A 479 1.04 46.02 -17.59
N GLU A 480 1.29 46.69 -18.71
CA GLU A 480 1.41 46.06 -20.04
C GLU A 480 2.54 45.01 -20.06
N GLN A 481 3.70 45.32 -19.49
CA GLN A 481 4.83 44.38 -19.39
C GLN A 481 4.50 43.19 -18.48
N ALA A 482 3.75 43.41 -17.40
CA ALA A 482 3.32 42.35 -16.50
C ALA A 482 2.29 41.42 -17.18
N ILE A 483 1.34 41.96 -17.95
CA ILE A 483 0.37 41.19 -18.73
C ILE A 483 1.09 40.34 -19.80
N GLN A 484 2.07 40.91 -20.51
CA GLN A 484 2.87 40.16 -21.48
C GLN A 484 3.58 38.97 -20.84
N ARG A 485 4.14 39.13 -19.63
CA ARG A 485 4.75 38.02 -18.88
C ARG A 485 3.75 36.95 -18.48
N ILE A 486 2.55 37.33 -18.06
CA ILE A 486 1.49 36.39 -17.72
C ILE A 486 1.08 35.59 -18.97
N ASN A 487 0.85 36.27 -20.09
CA ASN A 487 0.39 35.65 -21.34
C ASN A 487 1.46 34.75 -22.01
N ALA A 488 2.73 34.91 -21.65
CA ALA A 488 3.82 34.06 -22.11
C ALA A 488 3.87 32.68 -21.42
N GLN A 489 3.09 32.47 -20.35
CA GLN A 489 3.00 31.20 -19.65
C GLN A 489 1.82 30.36 -20.15
N PHE A 490 1.82 29.08 -19.79
CA PHE A 490 0.64 28.23 -19.99
C PHE A 490 -0.55 28.73 -19.17
N ASP A 491 -1.75 28.36 -19.63
CA ASP A 491 -2.99 28.69 -18.94
C ASP A 491 -3.14 27.93 -17.60
N GLU A 492 -4.14 28.30 -16.81
CA GLU A 492 -4.35 27.68 -15.49
C GLU A 492 -4.70 26.19 -15.59
N LYS A 493 -5.40 25.80 -16.66
CA LYS A 493 -5.78 24.39 -16.91
C LYS A 493 -4.55 23.50 -17.09
N TYR A 494 -3.50 24.01 -17.72
CA TYR A 494 -2.24 23.29 -17.88
C TYR A 494 -1.66 22.83 -16.54
N TYR A 495 -1.62 23.72 -15.56
CA TYR A 495 -1.06 23.41 -14.24
C TYR A 495 -1.99 22.52 -13.41
N ILE A 496 -3.29 22.85 -13.38
CA ILE A 496 -4.28 22.14 -12.56
C ILE A 496 -4.39 20.68 -13.01
N ASN A 497 -4.53 20.42 -14.31
CA ASN A 497 -4.73 19.07 -14.84
C ASN A 497 -3.52 18.14 -14.69
N ARG A 498 -2.35 18.69 -14.36
CA ARG A 498 -1.08 17.96 -14.23
C ARG A 498 -0.58 17.89 -12.79
N SER A 499 -1.32 18.46 -11.83
CA SER A 499 -0.97 18.46 -10.42
C SER A 499 -1.92 17.57 -9.63
N ASP A 500 -1.45 16.97 -8.53
CA ASP A 500 -2.31 16.22 -7.61
C ASP A 500 -3.22 17.14 -6.80
N TYR A 501 -2.73 18.33 -6.44
CA TYR A 501 -3.44 19.30 -5.61
C TYR A 501 -3.29 20.73 -6.10
N VAL A 502 -4.26 21.56 -5.72
CA VAL A 502 -4.29 23.00 -6.01
C VAL A 502 -4.40 23.77 -4.69
N ILE A 503 -3.57 24.80 -4.52
CA ILE A 503 -3.72 25.79 -3.43
C ILE A 503 -4.09 27.13 -4.06
N HIS A 504 -5.21 27.70 -3.63
CA HIS A 504 -5.64 29.04 -4.03
C HIS A 504 -5.13 30.09 -3.04
N ASN A 505 -4.25 30.97 -3.51
CA ASN A 505 -3.63 32.04 -2.76
C ASN A 505 -4.31 33.38 -3.03
N ASP A 506 -5.60 33.43 -2.73
CA ASP A 506 -6.48 34.59 -2.94
C ASP A 506 -6.95 35.26 -1.65
N GLY A 507 -6.32 34.91 -0.51
CA GLY A 507 -6.58 35.51 0.80
C GLY A 507 -7.47 34.68 1.73
N GLU A 508 -8.00 33.55 1.27
CA GLU A 508 -8.82 32.63 2.07
C GLU A 508 -8.00 31.43 2.55
N ASP A 509 -7.94 31.23 3.88
CA ASP A 509 -7.62 29.96 4.57
C ASP A 509 -6.44 29.13 3.98
N ILE A 510 -5.37 29.78 3.51
CA ILE A 510 -4.21 29.12 2.88
C ILE A 510 -3.59 28.06 3.79
N ILE A 511 -3.48 28.36 5.09
CA ILE A 511 -2.94 27.42 6.08
C ILE A 511 -3.80 26.17 6.19
N LYS A 512 -5.12 26.32 6.14
CA LYS A 512 -6.06 25.19 6.18
C LYS A 512 -5.94 24.33 4.92
N GLN A 513 -5.80 24.95 3.75
CA GLN A 513 -5.55 24.24 2.50
C GLN A 513 -4.24 23.44 2.57
N ILE A 514 -3.14 24.07 3.02
CA ILE A 514 -1.85 23.39 3.20
C ILE A 514 -1.99 22.21 4.17
N ASN A 515 -2.62 22.41 5.33
CA ASN A 515 -2.77 21.36 6.33
C ASN A 515 -3.60 20.19 5.79
N SER A 516 -4.71 20.47 5.10
CA SER A 516 -5.55 19.43 4.50
C SER A 516 -4.82 18.63 3.43
N ILE A 517 -4.03 19.28 2.57
CA ILE A 517 -3.23 18.59 1.56
C ILE A 517 -2.14 17.76 2.23
N LEU A 518 -1.42 18.33 3.19
CA LEU A 518 -0.35 17.61 3.90
C LEU A 518 -0.85 16.43 4.71
N GLU A 519 -2.07 16.45 5.24
CA GLU A 519 -2.67 15.29 5.93
C GLU A 519 -2.89 14.10 4.99
N VAL A 520 -3.06 14.36 3.70
CA VAL A 520 -3.19 13.32 2.66
C VAL A 520 -1.81 12.87 2.17
N ILE A 521 -0.84 13.80 2.09
CA ILE A 521 0.54 13.50 1.65
C ILE A 521 1.36 12.81 2.77
N LEU A 522 1.08 13.10 4.06
CA LEU A 522 1.90 12.72 5.25
C LEU A 522 1.10 12.13 6.42
#